data_AF-A0A1Y0GV23-F1
#
_entry.id   AF-A0A1Y0GV23-F1
#
_cell.length_a   1.000
_cell.length_b   1.000
_cell.length_c   1.000
_cell.angle_alpha   90.00
_cell.angle_beta   90.00
_cell.angle_gamma   90.00
#
_symmetry.space_group_name_H-M   'P 1'
#
loop_
_entity.id
_entity.type
_entity.pdbx_description
1 polymer ?
#
loop_
_entity_poly.entity_id
_entity_poly.type
_entity_poly.pdbx_seq_one_letter_code
_entity_poly.pdbx_strand_id
1 'polypeptide(L)'
;MGSAYTPGLTVSSDTVVDRLRRLPIKGEVLVKVGDKVEHDTIVARALLPGPLQTIRLAEKLGIEAKEAPKECRFAVGDHVNEGDVVAETKGLFGKFFKQIVLSEFTGEVESISEVTGNILVREAAIPVDMMAYIQGVVVDVMSEEGATIQTRGGMVQGIFGIGGERNGVIRVAVANQDEVLDEGHVQESDAGKILVGGAGVTAAALKKVNEVGVAGLWLAR
;
A
#
# COMPACT_ATOMS: atom_id res chain seq x y z
N MET A 1 27.67 -10.56 -29.88
CA MET A 1 26.65 -11.55 -29.48
C MET A 1 26.48 -11.43 -27.98
N GLY A 2 25.49 -10.67 -27.52
CA GLY A 2 25.16 -10.64 -26.10
C GLY A 2 24.39 -11.91 -25.77
N SER A 3 24.93 -12.77 -24.92
CA SER A 3 24.16 -13.85 -24.31
C SER A 3 23.07 -13.20 -23.47
N ALA A 4 21.83 -13.25 -23.95
CA ALA A 4 20.69 -12.92 -23.11
C ALA A 4 20.75 -13.85 -21.89
N TYR A 5 20.96 -13.27 -20.71
CA TYR A 5 20.72 -13.99 -19.47
C TYR A 5 19.23 -14.29 -19.44
N THR A 6 18.86 -15.52 -19.77
CA THR A 6 17.50 -16.02 -19.56
C THR A 6 17.49 -16.55 -18.13
N PRO A 7 16.84 -15.86 -17.16
CA PRO A 7 16.68 -16.42 -15.83
C PRO A 7 16.01 -17.79 -15.99
N GLY A 8 16.61 -18.84 -15.45
CA GLY A 8 15.99 -20.15 -15.45
C GLY A 8 14.67 -20.06 -14.67
N LEU A 9 13.55 -20.36 -15.34
CA LEU A 9 12.29 -20.54 -14.64
C LEU A 9 12.43 -21.74 -13.72
N THR A 10 12.13 -21.55 -12.43
CA THR A 10 12.19 -22.62 -11.45
C THR A 10 10.85 -23.33 -11.37
N VAL A 11 10.87 -24.64 -11.63
CA VAL A 11 9.76 -25.56 -11.33
C VAL A 11 10.33 -26.66 -10.45
N SER A 12 9.86 -26.75 -9.21
CA SER A 12 10.20 -27.83 -8.30
C SER A 12 8.95 -28.36 -7.63
N SER A 13 8.77 -29.67 -7.62
CA SER A 13 7.67 -30.32 -6.89
C SER A 13 7.87 -30.28 -5.38
N ASP A 14 9.11 -30.16 -4.92
CA ASP A 14 9.47 -30.13 -3.51
C ASP A 14 10.75 -29.30 -3.33
N THR A 15 10.61 -28.12 -2.74
CA THR A 15 11.73 -27.27 -2.39
C THR A 15 11.45 -26.53 -1.10
N VAL A 16 12.51 -26.20 -0.37
CA VAL A 16 12.45 -25.18 0.66
C VAL A 16 12.40 -23.82 -0.03
N VAL A 17 11.48 -22.97 0.44
CA VAL A 17 11.24 -21.63 -0.09
C VAL A 17 11.40 -20.64 1.05
N ASP A 18 12.39 -19.77 0.91
CA ASP A 18 12.55 -18.62 1.78
C ASP A 18 11.91 -17.40 1.12
N ARG A 19 11.05 -16.70 1.88
CA ARG A 19 10.41 -15.45 1.47
C ARG A 19 10.77 -14.36 2.47
N LEU A 20 11.62 -13.47 1.99
CA LEU A 20 11.95 -12.22 2.66
C LEU A 20 10.74 -11.28 2.63
N ARG A 21 10.26 -10.88 3.80
CA ARG A 21 9.17 -9.92 3.99
C ARG A 21 9.73 -8.67 4.65
N ARG A 22 9.94 -7.60 3.88
CA ARG A 22 10.64 -6.39 4.32
C ARG A 22 9.77 -5.16 4.14
N LEU A 23 9.67 -4.35 5.18
CA LEU A 23 9.01 -3.06 5.18
C LEU A 23 9.74 -2.07 4.24
N PRO A 24 9.00 -1.12 3.65
CA PRO A 24 9.59 -0.08 2.80
C PRO A 24 10.35 0.99 3.59
N ILE A 25 10.08 1.12 4.89
CA ILE A 25 10.74 2.01 5.86
C ILE A 25 10.92 1.26 7.19
N LYS A 26 11.74 1.81 8.08
CA LYS A 26 11.86 1.27 9.44
C LYS A 26 10.51 1.26 10.16
N GLY A 27 10.27 0.21 10.93
CA GLY A 27 9.06 0.02 11.71
C GLY A 27 9.28 -0.98 12.84
N GLU A 28 8.24 -1.73 13.16
CA GLU A 28 8.22 -2.74 14.22
C GLU A 28 8.05 -4.13 13.60
N VAL A 29 8.87 -5.09 14.05
CA VAL A 29 8.70 -6.51 13.71
C VAL A 29 7.86 -7.18 14.79
N LEU A 30 6.76 -7.81 14.39
CA LEU A 30 5.71 -8.33 15.28
C LEU A 30 5.84 -9.83 15.57
N VAL A 31 6.81 -10.49 14.95
CA VAL A 31 7.05 -11.94 15.06
C VAL A 31 8.48 -12.23 15.52
N LYS A 32 8.71 -13.46 15.96
CA LYS A 32 10.01 -13.95 16.44
C LYS A 32 10.42 -15.20 15.67
N VAL A 33 11.73 -15.48 15.65
CA VAL A 33 12.26 -16.73 15.08
C VAL A 33 11.59 -17.93 15.77
N GLY A 34 11.12 -18.87 14.96
CA GLY A 34 10.39 -20.07 15.39
C GLY A 34 8.87 -19.94 15.37
N ASP A 35 8.32 -18.72 15.21
CA ASP A 35 6.87 -18.54 15.12
C ASP A 35 6.30 -19.21 13.86
N LYS A 36 5.13 -19.83 14.00
CA LYS A 36 4.34 -20.33 12.87
C LYS A 36 3.39 -19.23 12.41
N VAL A 37 3.34 -19.00 11.12
CA VAL A 37 2.53 -17.94 10.51
C VAL A 37 1.66 -18.49 9.38
N GLU A 38 0.46 -17.93 9.24
CA GLU A 38 -0.39 -18.10 8.05
C GLU A 38 -0.12 -16.97 7.05
N HIS A 39 -0.58 -17.12 5.80
CA HIS A 39 -0.25 -16.18 4.72
C HIS A 39 -0.64 -14.72 5.01
N ASP A 40 -1.67 -14.50 5.83
CA ASP A 40 -2.25 -13.21 6.20
C ASP A 40 -1.75 -12.68 7.55
N THR A 41 -0.87 -13.42 8.23
CA THR A 41 -0.26 -12.97 9.48
C THR A 41 0.59 -11.73 9.21
N ILE A 42 0.37 -10.65 9.97
CA ILE A 42 1.18 -9.44 9.90
C ILE A 42 2.52 -9.71 10.60
N VAL A 43 3.61 -9.70 9.85
CA VAL A 43 4.95 -9.98 10.39
C VAL A 43 5.68 -8.72 10.82
N ALA A 44 5.37 -7.58 10.19
CA ALA A 44 5.96 -6.29 10.53
C ALA A 44 5.00 -5.16 10.15
N ARG A 45 5.10 -4.02 10.85
CA ARG A 45 4.28 -2.83 10.63
C ARG A 45 5.15 -1.57 10.66
N ALA A 46 4.91 -0.64 9.74
CA ALA A 46 5.48 0.70 9.79
C ALA A 46 4.39 1.77 9.70
N LEU A 47 4.72 2.98 10.11
CA LEU A 47 3.86 4.16 9.96
C LEU A 47 4.48 5.07 8.91
N LEU A 48 3.90 5.12 7.71
CA LEU A 48 4.31 6.08 6.71
C LEU A 48 3.86 7.48 7.17
N PRO A 49 4.74 8.50 7.06
CA PRO A 49 4.33 9.87 7.31
C PRO A 49 3.10 10.22 6.47
N GLY A 50 2.09 10.80 7.10
CA GLY A 50 0.90 11.26 6.39
C GLY A 50 1.26 12.34 5.36
N PRO A 51 0.41 12.56 4.35
CA PRO A 51 0.56 13.64 3.38
C PRO A 51 0.80 14.99 4.08
N LEU A 52 1.70 15.79 3.51
CA LEU A 52 1.96 17.14 3.99
C LEU A 52 1.12 18.13 3.16
N GLN A 53 0.14 18.74 3.81
CA GLN A 53 -0.77 19.69 3.21
C GLN A 53 -0.32 21.12 3.47
N THR A 54 -0.66 22.03 2.55
CA THR A 54 -0.23 23.43 2.61
C THR A 54 -1.43 24.36 2.68
N ILE A 55 -1.55 25.10 3.77
CA ILE A 55 -2.49 26.21 3.91
C ILE A 55 -1.73 27.50 3.58
N ARG A 56 -2.12 28.17 2.50
CA ARG A 56 -1.47 29.40 2.02
C ARG A 56 -1.94 30.62 2.81
N LEU A 57 -1.58 30.69 4.08
CA LEU A 57 -2.12 31.66 5.03
C LEU A 57 -1.89 33.11 4.58
N ALA A 58 -0.66 33.48 4.23
CA ALA A 58 -0.33 34.84 3.83
C ALA A 58 -1.08 35.28 2.56
N GLU A 59 -1.19 34.39 1.57
CA GLU A 59 -1.98 34.64 0.35
C GLU A 59 -3.47 34.83 0.68
N LYS A 60 -4.04 33.96 1.53
CA LYS A 60 -5.46 34.01 1.88
C LYS A 60 -5.85 35.20 2.76
N LEU A 61 -4.95 35.68 3.63
CA LEU A 61 -5.18 36.85 4.50
C LEU A 61 -4.67 38.18 3.90
N GLY A 62 -3.85 38.14 2.85
CA GLY A 62 -3.20 39.32 2.28
C GLY A 62 -2.18 39.98 3.23
N ILE A 63 -1.44 39.19 4.01
CA ILE A 63 -0.41 39.66 4.96
C ILE A 63 1.01 39.36 4.45
N GLU A 64 2.03 39.99 5.04
CA GLU A 64 3.40 39.60 4.74
C GLU A 64 3.71 38.20 5.29
N ALA A 65 4.54 37.43 4.59
CA ALA A 65 4.92 36.07 5.00
C ALA A 65 5.47 36.01 6.44
N LYS A 66 6.19 37.05 6.87
CA LYS A 66 6.77 37.17 8.23
C LYS A 66 5.73 37.37 9.33
N GLU A 67 4.52 37.77 8.96
CA GLU A 67 3.41 37.97 9.90
C GLU A 67 2.62 36.67 10.12
N ALA A 68 2.76 35.68 9.22
CA ALA A 68 2.00 34.44 9.27
C ALA A 68 2.11 33.68 10.62
N PRO A 69 3.29 33.53 11.26
CA PRO A 69 3.36 32.87 12.57
C PRO A 69 2.64 33.62 13.68
N LYS A 70 2.49 34.95 13.58
CA LYS A 70 1.81 35.77 14.60
C LYS A 70 0.30 35.76 14.44
N GLU A 71 -0.18 35.65 13.20
CA GLU A 71 -1.61 35.65 12.88
C GLU A 71 -2.22 34.24 12.95
N CYS A 72 -1.40 33.18 12.85
CA CYS A 72 -1.84 31.80 13.04
C CYS A 72 -2.24 31.53 14.49
N ARG A 73 -3.41 30.92 14.69
CA ARG A 73 -3.95 30.53 16.01
C ARG A 73 -3.34 29.25 16.56
N PHE A 74 -2.70 28.46 15.71
CA PHE A 74 -2.06 27.20 16.06
C PHE A 74 -0.55 27.38 16.08
N ALA A 75 0.11 26.72 17.03
CA ALA A 75 1.56 26.57 17.09
C ALA A 75 2.02 25.27 16.40
N VAL A 76 3.32 25.18 16.12
CA VAL A 76 3.92 23.92 15.65
C VAL A 76 3.73 22.84 16.71
N GLY A 77 3.22 21.68 16.29
CA GLY A 77 2.83 20.56 17.16
C GLY A 77 1.35 20.55 17.54
N ASP A 78 0.58 21.62 17.27
CA ASP A 78 -0.85 21.64 17.57
C ASP A 78 -1.64 20.81 16.55
N HIS A 79 -2.71 20.19 17.03
CA HIS A 79 -3.67 19.50 16.17
C HIS A 79 -4.71 20.50 15.63
N VAL A 80 -4.98 20.42 14.33
CA VAL A 80 -5.98 21.22 13.62
C VAL A 80 -6.94 20.28 12.89
N ASN A 81 -8.23 20.60 12.90
CA ASN A 81 -9.26 19.89 12.14
C ASN A 81 -9.71 20.70 10.92
N GLU A 82 -10.20 20.02 9.91
CA GLU A 82 -10.90 20.66 8.79
C GLU A 82 -12.04 21.55 9.32
N GLY A 83 -12.11 22.79 8.83
CA GLY A 83 -13.08 23.79 9.26
C GLY A 83 -12.66 24.61 10.48
N ASP A 84 -11.57 24.26 11.17
CA ASP A 84 -11.06 25.08 12.27
C ASP A 84 -10.59 26.45 11.78
N VAL A 85 -10.84 27.50 12.57
CA VAL A 85 -10.36 28.84 12.24
C VAL A 85 -8.86 28.92 12.51
N VAL A 86 -8.07 28.96 11.45
CA VAL A 86 -6.61 29.05 11.47
C VAL A 86 -6.15 30.46 11.79
N ALA A 87 -6.82 31.48 11.25
CA ALA A 87 -6.50 32.87 11.51
C ALA A 87 -7.67 33.80 11.16
N GLU A 88 -7.65 35.00 11.71
CA GLU A 88 -8.64 36.04 11.42
C GLU A 88 -8.02 37.43 11.44
N THR A 89 -8.41 38.29 10.49
CA THR A 89 -7.98 39.70 10.53
C THR A 89 -8.79 40.51 11.53
N LYS A 90 -8.12 41.46 12.21
CA LYS A 90 -8.80 42.52 12.97
C LYS A 90 -9.30 43.56 11.97
N GLY A 91 -10.59 43.54 11.65
CA GLY A 91 -11.17 44.41 10.62
C GLY A 91 -10.88 45.91 10.84
N LEU A 92 -10.71 46.65 9.75
CA LEU A 92 -10.55 48.11 9.78
C LEU A 92 -11.85 48.75 10.30
N PHE A 93 -11.77 49.54 11.38
CA PHE A 93 -12.93 50.19 12.00
C PHE A 93 -14.06 49.25 12.48
N GLY A 94 -13.71 48.04 12.95
CA GLY A 94 -14.55 47.25 13.86
C GLY A 94 -15.87 46.67 13.32
N LYS A 95 -16.27 46.92 12.07
CA LYS A 95 -17.57 46.45 11.53
C LYS A 95 -17.59 45.98 10.07
N PHE A 96 -16.52 46.14 9.30
CA PHE A 96 -16.54 45.78 7.87
C PHE A 96 -15.37 44.86 7.50
N PHE A 97 -15.72 43.66 7.02
CA PHE A 97 -14.86 42.62 6.43
C PHE A 97 -13.79 42.01 7.35
N LYS A 98 -14.23 41.09 8.21
CA LYS A 98 -13.34 40.12 8.88
C LYS A 98 -13.02 39.01 7.88
N GLN A 99 -11.76 38.87 7.51
CA GLN A 99 -11.32 37.68 6.77
C GLN A 99 -11.03 36.57 7.76
N ILE A 100 -11.52 35.38 7.45
CA ILE A 100 -11.35 34.17 8.25
C ILE A 100 -10.73 33.14 7.32
N VAL A 101 -9.59 32.59 7.72
CA VAL A 101 -8.99 31.43 7.05
C VAL A 101 -9.35 30.21 7.87
N LEU A 102 -10.07 29.29 7.23
CA LEU A 102 -10.37 27.98 7.79
C LEU A 102 -9.32 26.98 7.33
N SER A 103 -9.07 25.97 8.15
CA SER A 103 -8.27 24.82 7.75
C SER A 103 -9.05 24.00 6.72
N GLU A 104 -8.38 23.62 5.64
CA GLU A 104 -8.91 22.69 4.64
C GLU A 104 -8.53 21.24 4.96
N PHE A 105 -7.77 21.01 6.04
CA PHE A 105 -7.15 19.73 6.35
C PHE A 105 -7.20 19.42 7.85
N THR A 106 -7.20 18.13 8.19
CA THR A 106 -7.07 17.64 9.56
C THR A 106 -5.68 17.03 9.77
N GLY A 107 -4.97 17.45 10.81
CA GLY A 107 -3.62 16.95 11.08
C GLY A 107 -2.88 17.74 12.15
N GLU A 108 -1.56 17.57 12.20
CA GLU A 108 -0.67 18.29 13.10
C GLU A 108 0.05 19.42 12.34
N VAL A 109 0.16 20.60 12.93
CA VAL A 109 0.93 21.71 12.35
C VAL A 109 2.42 21.38 12.42
N GLU A 110 3.00 21.03 11.29
CA GLU A 110 4.42 20.66 11.20
C GLU A 110 5.33 21.89 11.16
N SER A 111 4.91 22.94 10.45
CA SER A 111 5.68 24.19 10.40
C SER A 111 4.83 25.37 9.95
N ILE A 112 5.29 26.57 10.32
CA ILE A 112 4.75 27.84 9.85
C ILE A 112 5.92 28.64 9.29
N SER A 113 5.90 28.87 7.98
CA SER A 113 7.03 29.45 7.25
C SER A 113 6.97 30.98 7.25
N GLU A 114 7.98 31.63 7.84
CA GLU A 114 8.17 33.10 7.73
C GLU A 114 8.59 33.56 6.32
N VAL A 115 9.04 32.63 5.48
CA VAL A 115 9.54 32.92 4.12
C VAL A 115 8.40 32.93 3.11
N THR A 116 7.51 31.94 3.18
CA THR A 116 6.39 31.79 2.24
C THR A 116 5.06 32.20 2.84
N GLY A 117 4.96 32.29 4.17
CA GLY A 117 3.71 32.56 4.87
C GLY A 117 2.73 31.39 4.83
N ASN A 118 3.21 30.18 4.56
CA ASN A 118 2.40 28.97 4.54
C ASN A 118 2.44 28.24 5.89
N ILE A 119 1.33 27.59 6.22
CA ILE A 119 1.27 26.60 7.30
C ILE A 119 1.30 25.22 6.65
N LEU A 120 2.19 24.35 7.12
CA LEU A 120 2.24 22.96 6.71
C LEU A 120 1.54 22.10 7.76
N VAL A 121 0.56 21.33 7.34
CA VAL A 121 -0.21 20.43 8.19
C VAL A 121 0.07 19.00 7.75
N ARG A 122 0.60 18.16 8.64
CA ARG A 122 0.82 16.74 8.39
C ARG A 122 -0.41 15.95 8.82
N GLU A 123 -1.04 15.28 7.86
CA GLU A 123 -2.13 14.36 8.16
C GLU A 123 -1.65 13.15 8.99
N ALA A 124 -2.59 12.40 9.54
CA ALA A 124 -2.28 11.21 10.33
C ALA A 124 -1.40 10.21 9.54
N ALA A 125 -0.47 9.57 10.24
CA ALA A 125 0.38 8.56 9.64
C ALA A 125 -0.42 7.35 9.14
N ILE A 126 -0.01 6.79 8.00
CA ILE A 126 -0.70 5.66 7.35
C ILE A 126 0.01 4.37 7.72
N PRO A 127 -0.66 3.39 8.37
CA PRO A 127 -0.05 2.12 8.69
C PRO A 127 0.20 1.30 7.42
N VAL A 128 1.39 0.70 7.35
CA VAL A 128 1.77 -0.26 6.31
C VAL A 128 2.08 -1.59 6.96
N ASP A 129 1.26 -2.57 6.64
CA ASP A 129 1.41 -3.94 7.10
C ASP A 129 2.16 -4.78 6.08
N MET A 130 3.18 -5.47 6.58
CA MET A 130 3.86 -6.52 5.84
C MET A 130 3.30 -7.87 6.28
N MET A 131 2.60 -8.54 5.38
CA MET A 131 2.10 -9.90 5.61
C MET A 131 3.20 -10.94 5.38
N ALA A 132 3.05 -12.09 6.03
CA ALA A 132 3.91 -13.26 5.85
C ALA A 132 3.93 -13.75 4.39
N TYR A 133 2.84 -13.51 3.65
CA TYR A 133 2.59 -13.89 2.25
C TYR A 133 2.49 -15.39 1.99
N ILE A 134 3.27 -16.20 2.71
CA ILE A 134 3.22 -17.66 2.68
C ILE A 134 3.00 -18.20 4.09
N GLN A 135 2.31 -19.32 4.19
CA GLN A 135 2.27 -20.11 5.41
C GLN A 135 3.65 -20.74 5.65
N GLY A 136 4.16 -20.67 6.88
CA GLY A 136 5.47 -21.23 7.20
C GLY A 136 5.95 -20.95 8.61
N VAL A 137 7.27 -21.00 8.77
CA VAL A 137 7.97 -20.71 10.03
C VAL A 137 8.90 -19.52 9.83
N VAL A 138 8.95 -18.61 10.80
CA VAL A 138 9.92 -17.51 10.81
C VAL A 138 11.31 -18.08 11.09
N VAL A 139 12.23 -17.95 10.14
CA VAL A 139 13.61 -18.47 10.27
C VAL A 139 14.65 -17.38 10.56
N ASP A 140 14.31 -16.14 10.26
CA ASP A 140 15.17 -14.98 10.52
C ASP A 140 14.34 -13.72 10.76
N VAL A 141 14.87 -12.81 11.57
CA VAL A 141 14.25 -11.52 11.90
C VAL A 141 15.27 -10.41 11.72
N MET A 142 14.95 -9.44 10.86
CA MET A 142 15.73 -8.22 10.68
C MET A 142 15.07 -7.11 11.50
N SER A 143 15.72 -6.71 12.58
CA SER A 143 15.20 -5.68 13.49
C SER A 143 14.76 -4.41 12.73
N GLU A 144 13.58 -3.91 13.06
CA GLU A 144 12.93 -2.75 12.44
C GLU A 144 12.58 -2.88 10.95
N GLU A 145 12.89 -4.00 10.28
CA GLU A 145 12.75 -4.12 8.83
C GLU A 145 11.80 -5.25 8.42
N GLY A 146 11.83 -6.41 9.09
CA GLY A 146 10.94 -7.50 8.73
C GLY A 146 11.44 -8.89 9.15
N ALA A 147 11.01 -9.92 8.42
CA ALA A 147 11.31 -11.31 8.73
C ALA A 147 11.42 -12.16 7.46
N THR A 148 12.12 -13.29 7.55
CA THR A 148 12.16 -14.32 6.51
C THR A 148 11.26 -15.48 6.92
N ILE A 149 10.29 -15.79 6.07
CA ILE A 149 9.37 -16.92 6.25
C ILE A 149 9.86 -18.08 5.40
N GLN A 150 10.02 -19.24 6.01
CA GLN A 150 10.41 -20.47 5.34
C GLN A 150 9.23 -21.44 5.25
N THR A 151 9.05 -22.04 4.09
CA THR A 151 8.09 -23.12 3.89
C THR A 151 8.69 -24.20 2.99
N ARG A 152 8.09 -25.39 2.97
CA ARG A 152 8.47 -26.48 2.06
C ARG A 152 7.26 -26.85 1.22
N GLY A 153 7.43 -26.85 -0.10
CA GLY A 153 6.34 -27.19 -1.01
C GLY A 153 6.74 -27.11 -2.48
N GLY A 154 5.73 -27.20 -3.35
CA GLY A 154 5.91 -26.98 -4.77
C GLY A 154 6.15 -25.50 -5.06
N MET A 155 7.14 -25.20 -5.91
CA MET A 155 7.41 -23.85 -6.40
C MET A 155 7.34 -23.83 -7.92
N VAL A 156 6.53 -22.92 -8.43
CA VAL A 156 6.49 -22.62 -9.86
C VAL A 156 6.71 -21.12 -10.05
N GLN A 157 7.70 -20.78 -10.85
CA GLN A 157 8.05 -19.40 -11.18
C GLN A 157 7.52 -19.04 -12.56
N GLY A 158 6.64 -18.04 -12.62
CA GLY A 158 6.22 -17.41 -13.87
C GLY A 158 7.25 -16.41 -14.40
N ILE A 159 7.12 -16.04 -15.68
CA ILE A 159 7.97 -15.02 -16.32
C ILE A 159 7.57 -13.58 -15.94
N PHE A 160 6.30 -13.36 -15.62
CA PHE A 160 5.70 -12.05 -15.40
C PHE A 160 4.32 -12.21 -14.73
N GLY A 161 3.88 -11.18 -13.99
CA GLY A 161 2.55 -11.12 -13.38
C GLY A 161 2.10 -9.67 -13.14
N ILE A 162 0.78 -9.47 -13.06
CA ILE A 162 0.11 -8.20 -12.79
C ILE A 162 -0.85 -8.40 -11.62
N GLY A 163 -1.04 -7.37 -10.79
CA GLY A 163 -2.08 -7.37 -9.75
C GLY A 163 -1.56 -7.59 -8.33
N GLY A 164 -0.26 -7.78 -8.16
CA GLY A 164 0.38 -7.95 -6.85
C GLY A 164 0.21 -9.36 -6.28
N GLU A 165 0.50 -9.49 -4.98
CA GLU A 165 0.46 -10.76 -4.27
C GLU A 165 -0.98 -11.24 -4.03
N ARG A 166 -1.23 -12.54 -4.23
CA ARG A 166 -2.54 -13.18 -4.03
C ARG A 166 -2.35 -14.57 -3.43
N ASN A 167 -3.35 -14.99 -2.68
CA ASN A 167 -3.44 -16.30 -2.04
C ASN A 167 -4.81 -16.91 -2.34
N GLY A 168 -4.87 -18.24 -2.44
CA GLY A 168 -6.12 -18.95 -2.69
C GLY A 168 -5.88 -20.42 -3.04
N VAL A 169 -6.96 -21.21 -2.97
CA VAL A 169 -6.92 -22.61 -3.40
C VAL A 169 -6.69 -22.67 -4.91
N ILE A 170 -5.74 -23.48 -5.35
CA ILE A 170 -5.43 -23.64 -6.76
C ILE A 170 -6.45 -24.59 -7.40
N ARG A 171 -7.00 -24.20 -8.56
CA ARG A 171 -7.80 -25.09 -9.43
C ARG A 171 -7.25 -25.04 -10.85
N VAL A 172 -6.90 -26.21 -11.40
CA VAL A 172 -6.57 -26.33 -12.82
C VAL A 172 -7.88 -26.25 -13.61
N ALA A 173 -7.98 -25.22 -14.46
CA ALA A 173 -9.22 -24.84 -15.13
C ALA A 173 -9.36 -25.41 -16.54
N VAL A 174 -8.25 -25.79 -17.16
CA VAL A 174 -8.19 -26.40 -18.49
C VAL A 174 -7.70 -27.85 -18.40
N ALA A 175 -7.98 -28.65 -19.42
CA ALA A 175 -7.56 -30.05 -19.47
C ALA A 175 -6.09 -30.22 -19.89
N ASN A 176 -5.54 -29.26 -20.65
CA ASN A 176 -4.16 -29.33 -21.13
C ASN A 176 -3.52 -27.94 -21.33
N GLN A 177 -2.20 -27.90 -21.46
CA GLN A 177 -1.40 -26.67 -21.54
C GLN A 177 -1.62 -25.85 -22.83
N ASP A 178 -2.13 -26.47 -23.90
CA ASP A 178 -2.37 -25.78 -25.18
C ASP A 178 -3.80 -25.20 -25.27
N GLU A 179 -4.65 -25.49 -24.30
CA GLU A 179 -6.04 -25.05 -24.27
C GLU A 179 -6.16 -23.58 -23.82
N VAL A 180 -7.05 -22.86 -24.49
CA VAL A 180 -7.37 -21.46 -24.17
C VAL A 180 -8.43 -21.43 -23.07
N LEU A 181 -8.18 -20.69 -22.00
CA LEU A 181 -9.16 -20.46 -20.95
C LEU A 181 -10.27 -19.51 -21.44
N ASP A 182 -11.47 -20.04 -21.64
CA ASP A 182 -12.68 -19.28 -21.97
C ASP A 182 -13.66 -19.18 -20.78
N GLU A 183 -14.76 -18.44 -20.96
CA GLU A 183 -15.78 -18.23 -19.94
C GLU A 183 -16.49 -19.53 -19.48
N GLY A 184 -16.52 -20.57 -20.31
CA GLY A 184 -17.10 -21.87 -19.98
C GLY A 184 -16.30 -22.61 -18.90
N HIS A 185 -15.01 -22.31 -18.79
CA HIS A 185 -14.12 -22.90 -17.79
C HIS A 185 -14.26 -22.27 -16.40
N VAL A 186 -14.83 -21.06 -16.31
CA VAL A 186 -14.98 -20.31 -15.04
C VAL A 186 -16.29 -20.69 -14.37
N GLN A 187 -16.21 -21.17 -13.12
CA GLN A 187 -17.35 -21.63 -12.34
C GLN A 187 -17.65 -20.67 -11.20
N GLU A 188 -18.91 -20.58 -10.76
CA GLU A 188 -19.29 -19.77 -9.59
C GLU A 188 -18.54 -20.19 -8.31
N SER A 189 -18.15 -21.46 -8.22
CA SER A 189 -17.36 -21.98 -7.09
C SER A 189 -15.90 -21.50 -7.07
N ASP A 190 -15.47 -20.72 -8.07
CA ASP A 190 -14.09 -20.23 -8.19
C ASP A 190 -13.82 -18.94 -7.42
N ALA A 191 -14.83 -18.37 -6.77
CA ALA A 191 -14.66 -17.23 -5.88
C ALA A 191 -13.54 -17.49 -4.85
N GLY A 192 -12.56 -16.58 -4.78
CA GLY A 192 -11.40 -16.69 -3.88
C GLY A 192 -10.34 -17.72 -4.29
N LYS A 193 -10.49 -18.44 -5.41
CA LYS A 193 -9.51 -19.41 -5.90
C LYS A 193 -8.50 -18.78 -6.85
N ILE A 194 -7.38 -19.48 -7.08
CA ILE A 194 -6.43 -19.18 -8.15
C ILE A 194 -6.66 -20.19 -9.28
N LEU A 195 -7.04 -19.70 -10.46
CA LEU A 195 -7.25 -20.55 -11.63
C LEU A 195 -5.97 -20.73 -12.42
N VAL A 196 -5.72 -21.98 -12.84
CA VAL A 196 -4.60 -22.31 -13.74
C VAL A 196 -5.15 -22.59 -15.13
N GLY A 197 -4.81 -21.73 -16.09
CA GLY A 197 -5.13 -21.89 -17.51
C GLY A 197 -3.92 -22.36 -18.34
N GLY A 198 -4.16 -22.62 -19.63
CA GLY A 198 -3.14 -23.09 -20.58
C GLY A 198 -2.53 -21.95 -21.39
N ALA A 199 -2.58 -22.08 -22.72
CA ALA A 199 -1.86 -21.24 -23.68
C ALA A 199 -2.32 -19.78 -23.74
N GLY A 200 -3.53 -19.48 -23.24
CA GLY A 200 -4.08 -18.13 -23.29
C GLY A 200 -5.39 -18.00 -22.53
N VAL A 201 -5.95 -16.80 -22.56
CA VAL A 201 -7.23 -16.46 -21.93
C VAL A 201 -8.03 -15.53 -22.84
N THR A 202 -9.34 -15.72 -22.94
CA THR A 202 -10.22 -14.83 -23.71
C THR A 202 -10.61 -13.59 -22.91
N ALA A 203 -10.97 -12.49 -23.60
CA ALA A 203 -11.48 -11.30 -22.92
C ALA A 203 -12.78 -11.58 -22.14
N ALA A 204 -13.63 -12.48 -22.63
CA ALA A 204 -14.85 -12.91 -21.95
C ALA A 204 -14.54 -13.68 -20.66
N ALA A 205 -13.54 -14.57 -20.68
CA ALA A 205 -13.06 -15.24 -19.47
C ALA A 205 -12.52 -14.24 -18.45
N LEU A 206 -11.69 -13.28 -18.87
CA LEU A 206 -11.16 -12.22 -17.98
C LEU A 206 -12.28 -11.39 -17.32
N LYS A 207 -13.34 -11.10 -18.05
CA LYS A 207 -14.50 -10.41 -17.49
C LYS A 207 -15.20 -11.29 -16.45
N LYS A 208 -15.44 -12.56 -16.78
CA LYS A 208 -16.14 -13.50 -15.90
C LYS A 208 -15.36 -13.84 -14.63
N VAL A 209 -14.04 -14.01 -14.69
CA VAL A 209 -13.23 -14.24 -13.48
C VAL A 209 -13.33 -13.07 -12.49
N ASN A 210 -13.44 -11.84 -12.99
CA ASN A 210 -13.65 -10.66 -12.16
C ASN A 210 -15.07 -10.62 -11.57
N GLU A 211 -16.09 -10.95 -12.37
CA GLU A 211 -17.49 -11.02 -11.90
C GLU A 211 -17.69 -12.07 -10.80
N VAL A 212 -17.06 -13.24 -10.92
CA VAL A 212 -17.11 -14.33 -9.93
C VAL A 212 -16.27 -14.03 -8.67
N GLY A 213 -15.31 -13.12 -8.76
CA GLY A 213 -14.39 -12.82 -7.65
C GLY A 213 -13.28 -13.87 -7.49
N VAL A 214 -12.76 -14.39 -8.60
CA VAL A 214 -11.56 -15.25 -8.61
C VAL A 214 -10.36 -14.45 -8.08
N ALA A 215 -9.58 -15.03 -7.17
CA ALA A 215 -8.47 -14.34 -6.50
C ALA A 215 -7.27 -14.10 -7.43
N GLY A 216 -7.04 -14.99 -8.41
CA GLY A 216 -5.95 -14.85 -9.37
C GLY A 216 -6.06 -15.79 -10.56
N LEU A 217 -5.35 -15.45 -11.63
CA LEU A 217 -5.21 -16.27 -12.82
C LEU A 217 -3.73 -16.52 -13.09
N TRP A 218 -3.37 -17.77 -13.30
CA TRP A 218 -2.03 -18.20 -13.70
C TRP A 218 -2.12 -18.96 -15.02
N LEU A 219 -1.39 -18.51 -16.05
CA LEU A 219 -1.31 -19.21 -17.33
C LEU A 219 -0.02 -20.00 -17.39
N ALA A 220 -0.16 -21.31 -17.61
CA ALA A 220 0.94 -22.25 -17.67
C ALA A 220 0.92 -22.95 -19.03
N ARG A 221 1.92 -22.66 -19.86
CA ARG A 221 2.19 -23.34 -21.12
C ARG A 221 3.37 -24.29 -20.97
#